data_AF-A0A7H4N4E4-F1
#
_entry.id   AF-A0A7H4N4E4-F1
#
_cell.length_a   1.000
_cell.length_b   1.000
_cell.length_c   1.000
_cell.angle_alpha   90.00
_cell.angle_beta   90.00
_cell.angle_gamma   90.00
#
_symmetry.space_group_name_H-M   'P 1'
#
loop_
_entity.id
_entity.type
_entity.pdbx_description
1 polymer ?
#
loop_
_entity_poly.entity_id
_entity_poly.type
_entity_poly.pdbx_seq_one_letter_code
_entity_poly.pdbx_strand_id
1 'polypeptide(L)'
;MAVMCGITGALAAFYHDSLDVNNPRHRDIAAFRLLSKMPTMAAMCYKYSIGQPFVYPRNDLSYAGNFLNMMFSPRRVKNMK
;
A
#
# COMPACT_ATOMS: atom_id res chain seq x y z
N MET A 1 5.44 -12.19 -4.97
CA MET A 1 4.16 -11.97 -5.70
C MET A 1 2.94 -12.52 -4.96
N ALA A 2 2.98 -13.73 -4.37
CA ALA A 2 1.82 -14.35 -3.70
C ALA A 2 1.14 -13.45 -2.64
N VAL A 3 1.90 -12.83 -1.75
CA VAL A 3 1.37 -11.93 -0.71
C VAL A 3 0.66 -10.71 -1.32
N MET A 4 1.19 -10.17 -2.42
CA MET A 4 0.61 -9.02 -3.11
C MET A 4 -0.77 -9.37 -3.70
N CYS A 5 -0.87 -10.52 -4.38
CA CYS A 5 -2.13 -11.00 -4.93
C CYS A 5 -3.18 -11.24 -3.84
N GLY A 6 -2.79 -11.84 -2.71
CA GLY A 6 -3.70 -12.07 -1.58
C GLY A 6 -4.25 -10.78 -0.97
N ILE A 7 -3.38 -9.79 -0.72
CA ILE A 7 -3.81 -8.50 -0.15
C ILE A 7 -4.70 -7.74 -1.14
N THR A 8 -4.36 -7.74 -2.43
CA THR A 8 -5.16 -7.06 -3.45
C THR A 8 -6.57 -7.66 -3.56
N GLY A 9 -6.69 -8.99 -3.50
CA GLY A 9 -7.99 -9.66 -3.46
C GLY A 9 -8.78 -9.35 -2.19
N ALA A 10 -8.09 -9.23 -1.04
CA ALA A 10 -8.73 -8.90 0.24
C ALA A 10 -9.29 -7.45 0.28
N LEU A 11 -8.81 -6.53 -0.56
CA LEU A 11 -9.34 -5.15 -0.62
C LEU A 11 -10.84 -5.11 -0.88
N ALA A 12 -11.38 -6.06 -1.66
CA ALA A 12 -12.81 -6.13 -1.94
C ALA A 12 -13.66 -6.34 -0.67
N ALA A 13 -13.12 -7.05 0.33
CA ALA A 13 -13.81 -7.27 1.60
C ALA A 13 -13.83 -6.00 2.48
N PHE A 14 -12.79 -5.17 2.42
CA PHE A 14 -12.69 -3.93 3.22
C PHE A 14 -13.35 -2.73 2.56
N TYR A 15 -13.45 -2.70 1.23
CA TYR A 15 -13.97 -1.59 0.44
C TYR A 15 -15.26 -1.99 -0.30
N HIS A 16 -16.22 -2.54 0.43
CA HIS A 16 -17.51 -2.96 -0.13
C HIS A 16 -18.40 -1.79 -0.57
N ASP A 17 -18.07 -0.57 -0.15
CA ASP A 17 -18.75 0.69 -0.47
C ASP A 17 -18.62 1.12 -1.94
N SER A 18 -17.67 0.56 -2.69
CA SER A 18 -17.33 1.00 -4.05
C SER A 18 -17.13 -0.17 -5.02
N LEU A 19 -18.00 -1.19 -4.92
CA LEU A 19 -17.95 -2.41 -5.76
C LEU A 19 -18.86 -2.40 -6.99
N ASP A 20 -19.78 -1.43 -7.10
CA ASP A 20 -20.64 -1.33 -8.29
C ASP A 20 -19.86 -0.78 -9.50
N VAL A 21 -19.64 -1.63 -10.50
CA VAL A 21 -18.93 -1.30 -11.74
C VAL A 21 -19.73 -0.36 -12.66
N ASN A 22 -21.06 -0.35 -12.55
CA ASN A 22 -21.91 0.45 -13.41
C ASN A 22 -21.94 1.92 -12.95
N ASN A 23 -21.71 2.17 -11.67
CA ASN A 23 -21.66 3.50 -11.10
C ASN A 23 -20.31 4.20 -11.44
N PRO A 24 -20.30 5.30 -12.22
CA PRO A 24 -19.07 6.00 -12.58
C PRO A 24 -18.28 6.50 -11.36
N ARG A 25 -18.98 6.93 -10.30
CA ARG A 25 -18.34 7.42 -9.06
C ARG A 25 -17.60 6.30 -8.33
N HIS A 26 -18.14 5.09 -8.32
CA HIS A 26 -17.49 3.95 -7.68
C HIS A 26 -16.23 3.52 -8.45
N ARG A 27 -16.27 3.57 -9.78
CA ARG A 27 -15.09 3.31 -10.63
C ARG A 27 -13.95 4.29 -10.34
N ASP A 28 -14.26 5.58 -10.24
CA ASP A 28 -13.24 6.60 -9.96
C ASP A 28 -12.62 6.40 -8.57
N ILE A 29 -13.46 6.18 -7.55
CA ILE A 29 -12.99 5.93 -6.18
C ILE A 29 -12.12 4.68 -6.12
N ALA A 30 -12.53 3.58 -6.77
CA ALA A 30 -11.76 2.35 -6.83
C ALA A 30 -10.42 2.56 -7.54
N ALA A 31 -10.40 3.28 -8.67
CA ALA A 31 -9.19 3.61 -9.40
C ALA A 31 -8.20 4.43 -8.55
N PHE A 32 -8.66 5.49 -7.88
CA PHE A 32 -7.82 6.29 -6.98
C PHE A 32 -7.30 5.49 -5.78
N ARG A 33 -8.14 4.60 -5.21
CA ARG A 33 -7.73 3.72 -4.10
C ARG A 33 -6.64 2.74 -4.55
N LEU A 34 -6.78 2.15 -5.73
CA LEU A 34 -5.76 1.24 -6.26
C LEU A 34 -4.45 1.99 -6.53
N LEU A 35 -4.49 3.10 -7.26
CA LEU A 35 -3.30 3.92 -7.56
C LEU A 35 -2.56 4.37 -6.29
N SER A 36 -3.28 4.82 -5.26
CA SER A 36 -2.67 5.31 -4.02
C SER A 36 -2.12 4.19 -3.13
N LYS A 37 -2.78 3.02 -3.08
CA LYS A 37 -2.43 1.95 -2.14
C LYS A 37 -1.45 0.93 -2.70
N MET A 38 -1.38 0.76 -4.03
CA MET A 38 -0.48 -0.20 -4.68
C MET A 38 1.00 -0.05 -4.26
N PRO A 39 1.60 1.16 -4.26
CA PRO A 39 2.99 1.34 -3.81
C PRO A 39 3.19 0.97 -2.34
N THR A 40 2.22 1.32 -1.50
CA THR A 40 2.25 1.05 -0.06
C THR A 40 2.22 -0.45 0.22
N MET A 41 1.31 -1.19 -0.44
CA MET A 41 1.21 -2.64 -0.31
C MET A 41 2.45 -3.35 -0.86
N ALA A 42 2.98 -2.90 -2.00
CA ALA A 42 4.20 -3.44 -2.59
C ALA A 42 5.41 -3.27 -1.65
N ALA A 43 5.56 -2.08 -1.05
CA ALA A 43 6.63 -1.83 -0.09
C ALA A 43 6.49 -2.64 1.20
N MET A 44 5.27 -2.82 1.70
CA MET A 44 5.00 -3.71 2.84
C MET A 44 5.34 -5.16 2.51
N CYS A 45 4.99 -5.66 1.31
CA CYS A 45 5.36 -7.01 0.87
C CYS A 45 6.89 -7.20 0.84
N TYR A 46 7.62 -6.21 0.34
CA TYR A 46 9.08 -6.26 0.32
C TYR A 46 9.66 -6.27 1.74
N LYS A 47 9.27 -5.33 2.60
CA LYS A 47 9.71 -5.27 4.00
C LYS A 47 9.38 -6.54 4.76
N TYR A 48 8.19 -7.11 4.56
CA TYR A 48 7.79 -8.39 5.13
C TYR A 48 8.71 -9.54 4.69
N SER A 49 9.07 -9.60 3.40
CA SER A 49 9.95 -10.65 2.87
C SER A 49 11.36 -10.65 3.45
N ILE A 50 11.85 -9.49 3.90
CA ILE A 50 13.19 -9.31 4.49
C ILE A 50 13.14 -9.16 6.02
N GLY A 51 11.98 -9.34 6.66
CA GLY A 51 11.81 -9.25 8.11
C GLY A 51 11.99 -7.84 8.71
N GLN A 52 11.82 -6.80 7.90
CA GLN A 52 11.96 -5.40 8.36
C GLN A 52 10.61 -4.78 8.72
N PRO A 53 10.58 -3.78 9.63
CA PRO A 53 9.36 -3.08 9.98
C PRO A 53 8.80 -2.25 8.82
N PHE A 54 7.47 -2.11 8.78
CA PHE A 54 6.78 -1.30 7.77
C PHE A 54 7.06 0.20 7.95
N VAL A 55 7.04 0.91 6.82
CA VAL A 55 7.25 2.36 6.73
C VAL A 55 5.98 2.99 6.19
N TYR A 56 5.49 4.04 6.85
CA TYR A 56 4.28 4.75 6.43
C TYR A 56 4.57 5.69 5.24
N PRO A 57 3.56 5.94 4.38
CA PRO A 57 3.65 6.94 3.32
C PRO A 57 3.94 8.33 3.87
N ARG A 58 4.69 9.11 3.09
CA ARG A 58 5.05 10.50 3.36
C ARG A 58 4.45 11.40 2.29
N ASN A 59 3.59 12.33 2.69
CA ASN A 59 2.90 13.26 1.79
C ASN A 59 3.82 14.35 1.23
N ASP A 60 4.98 14.56 1.85
CA ASP A 60 5.98 15.53 1.42
C ASP A 60 6.87 15.02 0.27
N LEU A 61 6.76 13.73 -0.09
CA LEU A 61 7.53 13.10 -1.15
C LEU A 61 6.71 12.91 -2.43
N SER A 62 7.38 12.93 -3.59
CA SER A 62 6.77 12.54 -4.87
C SER A 62 6.37 11.07 -4.87
N TYR A 63 5.50 10.64 -5.80
CA TYR A 63 5.02 9.25 -5.86
C TYR A 63 6.16 8.22 -5.88
N ALA A 64 7.16 8.42 -6.75
CA ALA A 64 8.33 7.56 -6.83
C ALA A 64 9.24 7.68 -5.61
N GLY A 65 9.44 8.91 -5.10
CA GLY A 65 10.25 9.16 -3.90
C GLY A 65 9.67 8.51 -2.65
N ASN A 66 8.34 8.58 -2.48
CA ASN A 66 7.63 7.92 -1.41
C ASN A 66 7.75 6.40 -1.50
N PHE A 67 7.61 5.83 -2.71
CA PHE A 67 7.78 4.39 -2.92
C PHE A 67 9.19 3.91 -2.54
N LEU A 68 10.24 4.59 -3.02
CA LEU A 68 11.62 4.26 -2.69
C LEU A 68 11.90 4.41 -1.19
N ASN A 69 11.37 5.46 -0.56
CA ASN A 69 11.47 5.64 0.88
C ASN A 69 10.81 4.48 1.64
N MET A 70 9.60 4.06 1.25
CA MET A 70 8.94 2.93 1.91
C MET A 70 9.69 1.59 1.72
N MET A 71 10.36 1.40 0.59
CA MET A 71 11.15 0.20 0.30
C MET A 71 12.47 0.16 1.08
N PHE A 72 13.25 1.24 1.07
CA PHE A 72 14.66 1.22 1.48
C PHE A 72 14.98 2.03 2.73
N SER A 73 14.03 2.79 3.28
CA SER A 73 14.30 3.57 4.49
C SER A 73 14.74 2.65 5.64
N PRO A 74 15.91 2.91 6.25
CA PRO A 74 16.39 2.15 7.38
C PRO A 74 15.65 2.59 8.64
N ARG A 75 14.56 1.90 8.97
CA ARG A 75 13.92 2.07 10.28
C ARG A 75 14.75 1.29 11.29
N ARG A 76 15.73 1.96 11.91
CA ARG A 76 16.34 1.50 13.16
C ARG A 76 15.19 1.31 14.13
N VAL A 77 14.93 0.08 14.56
CA VAL A 77 14.12 -0.15 15.76
C VAL A 77 14.87 0.60 16.86
N LYS A 78 14.43 1.80 17.22
CA LYS A 78 14.84 2.38 18.50
C LYS A 78 14.32 1.39 19.51
N ASN A 79 15.23 0.61 20.10
CA ASN A 79 14.94 -0.20 21.27
C ASN A 79 14.07 0.66 22.20
N MET A 80 12.80 0.27 22.35
CA MET A 80 11.97 0.75 23.45
C MET A 80 12.68 0.24 24.70
N LYS A 81 13.51 1.12 25.28
CA LYS A 81 13.82 1.06 26.71
C LYS A 81 12.57 1.46 27.47
#